data_AF-A0A7C6UJD0-F1
#
_entry.id   AF-A0A7C6UJD0-F1
#
_cell.length_a   1.000
_cell.length_b   1.000
_cell.length_c   1.000
_cell.angle_alpha   90.00
_cell.angle_beta   90.00
_cell.angle_gamma   90.00
#
_symmetry.space_group_name_H-M   'P 1'
#
loop_
_entity.id
_entity.type
_entity.pdbx_description
1 polymer ?
#
loop_
_entity_poly.entity_id
_entity_poly.type
_entity_poly.pdbx_seq_one_letter_code
_entity_poly.pdbx_strand_id
1 'polypeptide(L)'
;LYHLFAENKIKKGIFFLIAAALTVITLFLPLIMQNGLDFITFYPSLVKWNMVIMNLTYLIGLLALAFLVVLMIISSKNINNVLKKDKNTIFALSTIILICSFFLICPYEVEYLLPAIPFALFFISKISNRRLITILCVLLILNSFVSISTPPNIIEKGVIFDETHLNIEKTKTTQKIIDMPLNDSIIISGEYYPIFRYLIASSDKSQILPVENNTKKNIPSYWDTESNRGYVYMADADEIIKWQNKGYKIYYMGRSACSTTELNYGYDLNALNCSNIFESVK
;
A
#
# COMPACT_ATOMS: atom_id res chain seq x y z
N LEU A 1 21.16 11.30 10.83
CA LEU A 1 22.16 10.34 10.31
C LEU A 1 23.36 11.02 9.64
N TYR A 2 23.17 11.93 8.68
CA TYR A 2 24.27 12.64 8.00
C TYR A 2 25.24 13.35 8.97
N HIS A 3 24.73 14.13 9.94
CA HIS A 3 25.58 14.81 10.92
C HIS A 3 26.34 13.86 11.86
N LEU A 4 25.83 12.64 12.09
CA LEU A 4 26.50 11.61 12.90
C LEU A 4 27.63 10.95 12.10
N PHE A 5 27.34 10.53 10.87
CA PHE A 5 28.26 9.71 10.07
C PHE A 5 29.22 10.51 9.18
N ALA A 6 28.78 11.63 8.60
CA ALA A 6 29.61 12.42 7.67
C ALA A 6 30.41 13.52 8.38
N GLU A 7 29.76 14.23 9.32
CA GLU A 7 30.36 15.40 9.97
C GLU A 7 30.91 15.12 11.38
N ASN A 8 30.67 13.94 11.96
CA ASN A 8 31.08 13.56 13.31
C ASN A 8 30.58 14.55 14.41
N LYS A 9 29.48 15.26 14.14
CA LYS A 9 28.89 16.27 15.05
C LYS A 9 27.81 15.61 15.90
N ILE A 10 28.23 14.81 16.88
CA ILE A 10 27.35 14.01 17.75
C ILE A 10 26.21 14.83 18.36
N LYS A 11 26.52 16.01 18.92
CA LYS A 11 25.50 16.89 19.53
C LYS A 11 24.39 17.30 18.55
N LYS A 12 24.75 17.67 17.32
CA LYS A 12 23.77 18.01 16.27
C LYS A 12 22.99 16.79 15.81
N GLY A 13 23.66 15.64 15.76
CA GLY A 13 23.05 14.34 15.49
C GLY A 13 21.95 13.97 16.48
N ILE A 14 22.26 14.06 17.78
CA ILE A 14 21.31 13.80 18.87
C ILE A 14 20.16 14.80 18.82
N PHE A 15 20.46 16.09 18.67
CA PHE A 15 19.41 17.11 18.54
C PHE A 15 18.46 16.83 17.38
N PHE A 16 18.99 16.47 16.21
CA PHE A 16 18.18 16.09 15.06
C PHE A 16 17.32 14.84 15.34
N LEU A 17 17.87 13.82 15.98
CA LEU A 17 17.11 12.61 16.33
C LEU A 17 15.98 12.92 17.31
N ILE A 18 16.23 13.74 18.32
CA ILE A 18 15.21 14.19 19.28
C ILE A 18 14.13 14.99 18.54
N ALA A 19 14.51 15.95 17.69
CA ALA A 19 13.56 16.74 16.92
C ALA A 19 12.72 15.86 15.98
N ALA A 20 13.32 14.88 15.31
CA ALA A 20 12.61 13.92 14.46
C ALA A 20 11.64 13.07 15.28
N ALA A 21 12.07 12.54 16.43
CA ALA A 21 11.22 11.76 17.32
C ALA A 21 10.02 12.58 17.84
N LEU A 22 10.26 13.82 18.27
CA LEU A 22 9.20 14.74 18.68
C LEU A 22 8.24 15.06 17.53
N THR A 23 8.76 15.23 16.31
CA THR A 23 7.93 15.48 15.12
C THR A 23 7.03 14.29 14.83
N VAL A 24 7.57 13.07 14.86
CA VAL A 24 6.80 11.83 14.70
C VAL A 24 5.73 11.73 15.78
N ILE A 25 6.08 11.90 17.06
CA ILE A 25 5.11 11.86 18.16
C ILE A 25 4.00 12.88 17.96
N THR A 26 4.34 14.10 17.54
CA THR A 26 3.37 15.19 17.32
C THR A 26 2.44 14.88 16.14
N LEU A 27 2.99 14.40 15.02
CA LEU A 27 2.21 14.05 13.82
C LEU A 27 1.28 12.87 14.08
N PHE A 28 1.71 11.88 14.85
CA PHE A 28 0.92 10.70 15.19
C PHE A 28 0.10 10.88 16.49
N LEU A 29 0.18 12.05 17.15
CA LEU A 29 -0.54 12.31 18.39
C LEU A 29 -2.06 12.08 18.27
N PRO A 30 -2.75 12.56 17.22
CA PRO A 30 -4.19 12.30 17.06
C PRO A 30 -4.49 10.81 16.98
N LEU A 31 -3.64 10.06 16.28
CA LEU A 31 -3.79 8.62 16.09
C LEU A 31 -3.58 7.85 17.40
N ILE A 32 -2.57 8.25 18.19
CA ILE A 32 -2.28 7.69 19.52
C ILE A 32 -3.43 7.99 20.48
N MET A 33 -3.98 9.21 20.45
CA MET A 33 -5.12 9.59 21.29
C MET A 33 -6.39 8.81 20.93
N GLN A 34 -6.61 8.52 19.64
CA GLN A 34 -7.80 7.80 19.18
C GLN A 34 -7.70 6.28 19.40
N ASN A 35 -6.53 5.68 19.15
CA ASN A 35 -6.36 4.22 19.08
C ASN A 35 -5.41 3.65 20.14
N GLY A 36 -4.93 4.47 21.08
CA GLY A 36 -3.95 4.04 22.09
C GLY A 36 -2.61 3.64 21.48
N LEU A 37 -1.97 2.60 22.01
CA LEU A 37 -0.79 1.97 21.40
C LEU A 37 -1.14 0.78 20.50
N ASP A 38 -2.43 0.41 20.43
CA ASP A 38 -2.90 -0.75 19.67
C ASP A 38 -2.77 -0.55 18.15
N PHE A 39 -2.63 0.70 17.67
CA PHE A 39 -2.32 0.95 16.26
C PHE A 39 -0.94 0.41 15.83
N ILE A 40 -0.02 0.18 16.78
CA ILE A 40 1.32 -0.36 16.49
C ILE A 40 1.23 -1.88 16.23
N THR A 41 0.27 -2.57 16.86
CA THR A 41 0.09 -4.02 16.75
C THR A 41 -0.83 -4.44 15.61
N PHE A 42 -1.49 -3.50 14.93
CA PHE A 42 -2.49 -3.74 13.88
C PHE A 42 -1.95 -4.33 12.58
N TYR A 43 -0.64 -4.59 12.47
CA TYR A 43 -0.04 -4.94 11.18
C TYR A 43 0.16 -6.47 11.00
N PRO A 44 -0.57 -7.11 10.07
CA PRO A 44 -0.54 -8.57 9.88
C PRO A 44 0.77 -9.09 9.28
N SER A 45 1.45 -9.98 9.99
CA SER A 45 2.87 -10.30 9.82
C SER A 45 3.24 -11.32 8.74
N LEU A 46 2.37 -11.68 7.80
CA LEU A 46 2.60 -12.84 6.92
C LEU A 46 2.51 -12.51 5.42
N VAL A 47 3.40 -11.67 4.93
CA VAL A 47 3.64 -11.55 3.48
C VAL A 47 4.63 -12.63 3.04
N LYS A 48 4.24 -13.42 2.03
CA LYS A 48 5.10 -14.47 1.47
C LYS A 48 6.22 -13.83 0.63
N TRP A 49 7.47 -14.28 0.78
CA TRP A 49 8.61 -13.79 -0.01
C TRP A 49 8.39 -13.86 -1.54
N ASN A 50 7.65 -14.87 -2.01
CA ASN A 50 7.32 -14.99 -3.43
C ASN A 50 6.47 -13.80 -3.92
N MET A 51 5.55 -13.29 -3.09
CA MET A 51 4.77 -12.09 -3.41
C MET A 51 5.65 -10.85 -3.45
N VAL A 52 6.58 -10.71 -2.49
CA VAL A 52 7.56 -9.61 -2.49
C VAL A 52 8.38 -9.59 -3.78
N ILE A 53 8.92 -10.74 -4.20
CA ILE A 53 9.72 -10.85 -5.42
C ILE A 53 8.89 -10.54 -6.67
N MET A 54 7.64 -11.06 -6.73
CA MET A 54 6.72 -10.76 -7.83
C MET A 54 6.42 -9.25 -7.91
N ASN A 55 6.03 -8.64 -6.79
CA ASN A 55 5.67 -7.22 -6.74
C ASN A 55 6.87 -6.33 -7.06
N LEU A 56 8.07 -6.68 -6.60
CA LEU A 56 9.29 -5.95 -6.91
C LEU A 56 9.67 -6.08 -8.39
N THR A 57 9.45 -7.25 -8.98
CA THR A 57 9.64 -7.48 -10.42
C THR A 57 8.62 -6.70 -11.25
N TYR A 58 7.36 -6.65 -10.81
CA TYR A 58 6.30 -5.86 -11.42
C TYR A 58 6.61 -4.36 -11.37
N LEU A 59 6.98 -3.84 -10.20
CA LEU A 59 7.27 -2.41 -9.98
C LEU A 59 8.51 -1.94 -10.74
N ILE A 60 9.63 -2.66 -10.61
CA ILE A 60 10.93 -2.26 -11.19
C ILE A 60 11.04 -2.67 -12.66
N GLY A 61 10.45 -3.81 -13.03
CA GLY A 61 10.57 -4.43 -14.35
C GLY A 61 11.68 -5.47 -14.42
N LEU A 62 11.39 -6.61 -15.03
CA LEU A 62 12.32 -7.74 -15.14
C LEU A 62 13.63 -7.35 -15.84
N LEU A 63 13.56 -6.59 -16.94
CA LEU A 63 14.75 -6.12 -17.66
C LEU A 63 15.60 -5.16 -16.82
N ALA A 64 14.97 -4.22 -16.13
CA ALA A 64 15.68 -3.26 -15.30
C ALA A 64 16.35 -3.97 -14.12
N LEU A 65 15.67 -4.94 -13.50
CA LEU A 65 16.22 -5.77 -12.43
C LEU A 65 17.40 -6.62 -12.93
N ALA A 66 17.26 -7.29 -14.07
CA ALA A 66 18.36 -8.07 -14.66
C ALA A 66 19.56 -7.19 -15.01
N PHE A 67 19.30 -6.02 -15.61
CA PHE A 67 20.35 -5.05 -15.94
C PHE A 67 21.02 -4.49 -14.68
N LEU A 68 20.25 -4.23 -13.62
CA LEU A 68 20.79 -3.81 -12.31
C LEU A 68 21.75 -4.85 -11.74
N VAL A 69 21.43 -6.14 -11.81
CA VAL A 69 22.32 -7.22 -11.36
C VAL A 69 23.61 -7.22 -12.17
N VAL A 70 23.53 -7.15 -13.50
CA VAL A 70 24.71 -7.07 -14.39
C VAL A 70 25.54 -5.82 -14.06
N LEU A 71 24.89 -4.69 -13.84
CA LEU A 71 25.52 -3.43 -13.48
C LEU A 71 26.31 -3.53 -12.18
N MET A 72 25.73 -4.18 -11.16
CA MET A 72 26.37 -4.40 -9.87
C MET A 72 27.59 -5.31 -9.99
N ILE A 73 27.52 -6.36 -10.82
CA ILE A 73 28.65 -7.26 -11.07
C ILE A 73 29.80 -6.50 -11.74
N ILE A 74 29.52 -5.74 -12.80
CA ILE A 74 30.54 -4.95 -13.54
C ILE A 74 31.16 -3.88 -12.63
N SER A 75 30.34 -3.22 -11.82
CA SER A 75 30.75 -2.08 -10.98
C SER A 75 31.35 -2.51 -9.62
N SER A 76 31.36 -3.80 -9.31
CA SER A 76 31.80 -4.35 -8.01
C SER A 76 33.20 -3.92 -7.60
N LYS A 77 34.14 -3.87 -8.56
CA LYS A 77 35.55 -3.47 -8.33
C LYS A 77 35.68 -2.03 -7.83
N ASN A 78 34.74 -1.15 -8.18
CA ASN A 78 34.77 0.26 -7.80
C ASN A 78 34.20 0.52 -6.40
N ILE A 79 33.41 -0.41 -5.85
CA ILE A 79 32.71 -0.23 -4.56
C ILE A 79 33.70 0.12 -3.45
N ASN A 80 34.77 -0.66 -3.28
CA ASN A 80 35.77 -0.45 -2.23
C ASN A 80 36.48 0.90 -2.36
N ASN A 81 36.71 1.36 -3.59
CA ASN A 81 37.41 2.62 -3.84
C ASN A 81 36.53 3.82 -3.51
N VAL A 82 35.24 3.76 -3.85
CA VAL A 82 34.29 4.84 -3.58
C VAL A 82 33.98 4.92 -2.08
N LEU A 83 33.75 3.78 -1.42
CA LEU A 83 33.46 3.74 0.03
C LEU A 83 34.60 4.33 0.87
N LYS A 84 35.86 4.16 0.45
CA LYS A 84 37.01 4.76 1.17
C LYS A 84 37.13 6.27 1.00
N LYS A 85 36.62 6.83 -0.09
CA LYS A 85 36.86 8.22 -0.49
C LYS A 85 35.71 9.17 -0.19
N ASP A 86 34.47 8.69 -0.21
CA ASP A 86 33.29 9.55 -0.16
C ASP A 86 32.34 9.22 0.99
N LYS A 87 32.31 10.09 1.99
CA LYS A 87 31.42 10.00 3.15
C LYS A 87 29.94 10.05 2.76
N ASN A 88 29.60 10.74 1.67
CA ASN A 88 28.21 10.79 1.19
C ASN A 88 27.78 9.44 0.63
N THR A 89 28.70 8.71 0.00
CA THR A 89 28.43 7.34 -0.48
C THR A 89 28.22 6.38 0.69
N ILE A 90 29.03 6.47 1.75
CA ILE A 90 28.82 5.67 2.97
C ILE A 90 27.43 5.96 3.56
N PHE A 91 27.07 7.24 3.69
CA PHE A 91 25.76 7.64 4.21
C PHE A 91 24.60 7.09 3.37
N ALA A 92 24.69 7.16 2.04
CA ALA A 92 23.68 6.61 1.15
C ALA A 92 23.56 5.09 1.33
N LEU A 93 24.68 4.36 1.37
CA LEU A 93 24.68 2.91 1.58
C LEU A 93 24.08 2.54 2.95
N SER A 94 24.46 3.24 4.02
CA SER A 94 23.87 3.02 5.36
C SER A 94 22.36 3.27 5.37
N THR A 95 21.87 4.24 4.59
CA THR A 95 20.45 4.54 4.49
C THR A 95 19.70 3.45 3.72
N ILE A 96 20.26 2.93 2.62
CA ILE A 96 19.71 1.78 1.91
C ILE A 96 19.61 0.57 2.84
N ILE A 97 20.70 0.24 3.55
CA ILE A 97 20.73 -0.88 4.50
C ILE A 97 19.67 -0.70 5.59
N LEU A 98 19.54 0.50 6.16
CA LEU A 98 18.56 0.80 7.19
C LEU A 98 17.12 0.56 6.68
N ILE A 99 16.79 1.07 5.50
CA ILE A 99 15.46 0.91 4.90
C ILE A 99 15.19 -0.56 4.58
N CYS A 100 16.15 -1.27 3.98
CA CYS A 100 16.03 -2.70 3.72
C CYS A 100 15.83 -3.49 5.02
N SER A 101 16.58 -3.19 6.09
CA SER A 101 16.40 -3.85 7.39
C SER A 101 15.01 -3.63 7.97
N PHE A 102 14.46 -2.41 7.88
CA PHE A 102 13.07 -2.17 8.28
C PHE A 102 12.08 -2.96 7.43
N PHE A 103 12.31 -3.03 6.13
CA PHE A 103 11.48 -3.84 5.24
C PHE A 103 11.57 -5.34 5.57
N LEU A 104 12.73 -5.88 5.94
CA LEU A 104 12.87 -7.28 6.36
C LEU A 104 12.08 -7.58 7.64
N ILE A 105 12.00 -6.62 8.57
CA ILE A 105 11.21 -6.75 9.80
C ILE A 105 9.71 -6.65 9.48
N CYS A 106 9.35 -5.83 8.50
CA CYS A 106 7.97 -5.46 8.18
C CYS A 106 7.71 -5.43 6.66
N PRO A 107 7.67 -6.58 5.97
CA PRO A 107 7.59 -6.64 4.50
C PRO A 107 6.15 -6.52 3.99
N TYR A 108 5.40 -5.51 4.45
CA TYR A 108 3.97 -5.38 4.14
C TYR A 108 3.73 -5.05 2.66
N GLU A 109 4.35 -3.97 2.19
CA GLU A 109 4.17 -3.45 0.84
C GLU A 109 5.55 -3.13 0.25
N VAL A 110 5.79 -3.51 -1.01
CA VAL A 110 7.10 -3.30 -1.66
C VAL A 110 7.41 -1.81 -1.82
N GLU A 111 6.37 -0.98 -1.80
CA GLU A 111 6.36 0.47 -1.80
C GLU A 111 7.18 1.04 -0.64
N TYR A 112 7.35 0.28 0.46
CA TYR A 112 8.20 0.68 1.57
C TYR A 112 9.69 0.72 1.22
N LEU A 113 10.09 0.14 0.07
CA LEU A 113 11.44 0.29 -0.48
C LEU A 113 11.60 1.55 -1.34
N LEU A 114 10.53 2.25 -1.73
CA LEU A 114 10.60 3.48 -2.54
C LEU A 114 11.57 4.53 -1.95
N PRO A 115 11.59 4.79 -0.63
CA PRO A 115 12.54 5.74 -0.05
C PRO A 115 14.01 5.36 -0.26
N ALA A 116 14.34 4.08 -0.50
CA ALA A 116 15.70 3.64 -0.77
C ALA A 116 16.16 3.94 -2.21
N ILE A 117 15.23 4.07 -3.17
CA ILE A 117 15.52 4.27 -4.60
C ILE A 117 16.46 5.46 -4.86
N PRO A 118 16.21 6.70 -4.36
CA PRO A 118 17.11 7.82 -4.63
C PRO A 118 18.52 7.58 -4.11
N PHE A 119 18.67 6.92 -2.95
CA PHE A 119 19.98 6.57 -2.39
C PHE A 119 20.66 5.45 -3.19
N ALA A 120 19.90 4.45 -3.63
CA ALA A 120 20.39 3.38 -4.48
C ALA A 120 20.88 3.92 -5.83
N LEU A 121 20.10 4.77 -6.49
CA LEU A 121 20.50 5.44 -7.74
C LEU A 121 21.73 6.32 -7.53
N PHE A 122 21.78 7.09 -6.43
CA PHE A 122 22.97 7.88 -6.09
C PHE A 122 24.20 6.98 -5.87
N PHE A 123 24.07 5.89 -5.12
CA PHE A 123 25.15 4.95 -4.87
C PHE A 123 25.66 4.31 -6.18
N ILE A 124 24.74 3.80 -7.00
CA ILE A 124 25.05 3.23 -8.32
C ILE A 124 25.73 4.28 -9.21
N SER A 125 25.31 5.55 -9.12
CA SER A 125 25.91 6.63 -9.89
C SER A 125 27.38 6.88 -9.60
N LYS A 126 27.83 6.53 -8.40
CA LYS A 126 29.23 6.69 -7.96
C LYS A 126 30.12 5.52 -8.35
N ILE A 127 29.57 4.31 -8.40
CA ILE A 127 30.34 3.10 -8.69
C ILE A 127 30.37 2.75 -10.19
N SER A 128 29.41 3.27 -10.97
CA SER A 128 29.24 2.93 -12.38
C SER A 128 29.47 4.10 -13.34
N ASN A 129 29.57 3.80 -14.64
CA ASN A 129 29.70 4.80 -15.69
C ASN A 129 28.33 5.43 -16.00
N ARG A 130 28.32 6.75 -16.22
CA ARG A 130 27.15 7.56 -16.62
C ARG A 130 26.30 6.90 -17.71
N ARG A 131 26.92 6.28 -18.71
CA ARG A 131 26.19 5.59 -19.80
C ARG A 131 25.32 4.43 -19.27
N LEU A 132 25.86 3.61 -18.39
CA LEU A 132 25.14 2.46 -17.84
C LEU A 132 24.00 2.89 -16.92
N ILE A 133 24.20 3.93 -16.10
CA ILE A 133 23.13 4.51 -15.27
C ILE A 133 22.01 5.07 -16.16
N THR A 134 22.37 5.73 -17.26
CA THR A 134 21.38 6.25 -18.22
C THR A 134 20.54 5.12 -18.80
N ILE A 135 21.17 4.00 -19.19
CA ILE A 135 20.47 2.80 -19.68
C ILE A 135 19.53 2.25 -18.59
N LEU A 136 20.00 2.12 -17.34
CA LEU A 136 19.16 1.67 -16.23
C LEU A 136 17.93 2.57 -16.05
N CYS A 137 18.11 3.89 -16.05
CA CYS A 137 17.00 4.84 -15.94
C CYS A 137 16.01 4.71 -17.11
N VAL A 138 16.50 4.54 -18.34
CA VAL A 138 15.64 4.31 -19.51
C VAL A 138 14.83 3.01 -19.34
N LEU A 139 15.46 1.92 -18.88
CA LEU A 139 14.76 0.65 -18.64
C LEU A 139 13.69 0.76 -17.54
N LEU A 140 13.98 1.48 -16.46
CA LEU A 140 13.01 1.75 -15.38
C LEU A 140 11.80 2.52 -15.90
N ILE A 141 12.02 3.58 -16.70
CA ILE A 141 10.95 4.37 -17.31
C ILE A 141 10.17 3.52 -18.32
N LEU A 142 10.86 2.69 -19.11
CA LEU A 142 10.23 1.85 -20.12
C LEU A 142 9.24 0.86 -19.49
N ASN A 143 9.56 0.31 -18.31
CA ASN A 143 8.67 -0.59 -17.57
C ASN A 143 7.29 0.03 -17.28
N SER A 144 7.22 1.34 -17.09
CA SER A 144 5.96 2.06 -16.87
C SER A 144 5.02 2.00 -18.08
N PHE A 145 5.57 1.82 -19.29
CA PHE A 145 4.80 1.80 -20.55
C PHE A 145 4.67 0.41 -21.16
N VAL A 146 5.71 -0.42 -21.01
CA VAL A 146 5.78 -1.79 -21.56
C VAL A 146 6.37 -2.70 -20.49
N SER A 147 5.57 -3.68 -20.04
CA SER A 147 6.03 -4.70 -19.11
C SER A 147 6.49 -5.93 -19.89
N ILE A 148 7.61 -6.52 -19.45
CA ILE A 148 8.07 -7.83 -19.96
C ILE A 148 7.83 -8.85 -18.87
N SER A 149 6.89 -9.74 -19.13
CA SER A 149 6.34 -10.70 -18.20
C SER A 149 6.74 -12.13 -18.57
N THR A 150 6.55 -13.05 -17.63
CA THR A 150 6.67 -14.49 -17.89
C THR A 150 5.48 -14.98 -18.73
N PRO A 151 5.61 -16.10 -19.47
CA PRO A 151 4.55 -16.63 -20.34
C PRO A 151 3.16 -16.73 -19.64
N PRO A 152 2.04 -16.51 -20.36
CA PRO A 152 1.89 -16.67 -21.81
C PRO A 152 2.16 -15.42 -22.66
N ASN A 153 2.09 -14.21 -22.08
CA ASN A 153 2.32 -12.97 -22.82
C ASN A 153 3.69 -12.39 -22.44
N ILE A 154 4.64 -12.43 -23.38
CA ILE A 154 6.00 -11.93 -23.16
C ILE A 154 6.01 -10.40 -23.06
N ILE A 155 5.07 -9.73 -23.73
CA ILE A 155 4.93 -8.27 -23.75
C ILE A 155 3.52 -7.93 -23.31
N GLU A 156 3.44 -7.16 -22.23
CA GLU A 156 2.20 -6.68 -21.65
C GLU A 156 2.20 -5.15 -21.59
N LYS A 157 1.04 -4.58 -21.32
CA LYS A 157 0.93 -3.15 -21.04
C LYS A 157 1.79 -2.83 -19.81
N GLY A 158 2.41 -1.65 -19.81
CA GLY A 158 3.20 -1.22 -18.66
C GLY A 158 2.34 -0.95 -17.43
N VAL A 159 3.02 -0.88 -16.29
CA VAL A 159 2.40 -0.72 -14.96
C VAL A 159 1.36 0.40 -14.91
N ILE A 160 1.62 1.54 -15.55
CA ILE A 160 0.70 2.70 -15.54
C ILE A 160 -0.62 2.36 -16.25
N PHE A 161 -0.55 1.68 -17.39
CA PHE A 161 -1.73 1.36 -18.18
C PHE A 161 -2.58 0.28 -17.52
N ASP A 162 -1.94 -0.72 -16.91
CA ASP A 162 -2.63 -1.78 -16.19
C ASP A 162 -3.32 -1.22 -14.95
N GLU A 163 -2.64 -0.39 -14.17
CA GLU A 163 -3.22 0.25 -13.00
C GLU A 163 -4.36 1.21 -13.36
N THR A 164 -4.21 1.97 -14.46
CA THR A 164 -5.29 2.84 -14.96
C THR A 164 -6.50 2.02 -15.39
N HIS A 165 -6.31 0.93 -16.13
CA HIS A 165 -7.41 0.07 -16.56
C HIS A 165 -8.13 -0.56 -15.36
N LEU A 166 -7.36 -1.08 -14.40
CA LEU A 166 -7.88 -1.67 -13.17
C LEU A 166 -8.66 -0.64 -12.35
N ASN A 167 -8.18 0.59 -12.23
CA ASN A 167 -8.90 1.67 -11.54
C ASN A 167 -10.20 2.07 -12.25
N ILE A 168 -10.19 2.12 -13.60
CA ILE A 168 -11.42 2.35 -14.38
C ILE A 168 -12.42 1.22 -14.16
N GLU A 169 -11.96 -0.04 -14.17
CA GLU A 169 -12.81 -1.21 -13.97
C GLU A 169 -13.37 -1.28 -12.55
N LYS A 170 -12.56 -1.02 -11.53
CA LYS A 170 -13.00 -0.88 -10.13
C LYS A 170 -14.06 0.21 -10.02
N THR A 171 -13.83 1.39 -10.60
CA THR A 171 -14.78 2.51 -10.58
C THR A 171 -16.10 2.15 -11.25
N LYS A 172 -16.06 1.54 -12.45
CA LYS A 172 -17.27 1.09 -13.16
C LYS A 172 -18.04 0.03 -12.38
N THR A 173 -17.34 -0.89 -11.74
CA THR A 173 -17.95 -1.97 -10.95
C THR A 173 -18.59 -1.41 -9.68
N THR A 174 -17.90 -0.50 -8.97
CA THR A 174 -18.46 0.23 -7.84
C THR A 174 -19.71 1.01 -8.24
N GLN A 175 -19.68 1.73 -9.36
CA GLN A 175 -20.83 2.46 -9.86
C GLN A 175 -22.03 1.53 -10.11
N LYS A 176 -21.82 0.40 -10.80
CA LYS A 176 -22.87 -0.60 -11.01
C LYS A 176 -23.51 -1.04 -9.69
N ILE A 177 -22.71 -1.30 -8.65
CA ILE A 177 -23.21 -1.71 -7.33
C ILE A 177 -24.00 -0.60 -6.64
N ILE A 178 -23.57 0.66 -6.73
CA ILE A 178 -24.33 1.81 -6.21
C ILE A 178 -25.71 1.88 -6.88
N ASP A 179 -25.76 1.60 -8.18
CA ASP A 179 -27.00 1.66 -8.97
C ASP A 179 -27.90 0.43 -8.82
N MET A 180 -27.47 -0.63 -8.12
CA MET A 180 -28.29 -1.82 -7.89
C MET A 180 -29.42 -1.57 -6.89
N PRO A 181 -30.63 -2.11 -7.12
CA PRO A 181 -31.77 -1.97 -6.22
C PRO A 181 -31.67 -2.93 -5.01
N LEU A 182 -30.66 -2.72 -4.16
CA LEU A 182 -30.38 -3.55 -2.98
C LEU A 182 -30.98 -2.95 -1.71
N ASN A 183 -32.30 -2.92 -1.60
CA ASN A 183 -32.95 -2.37 -0.41
C ASN A 183 -32.63 -3.21 0.84
N ASP A 184 -32.57 -2.54 2.00
CA ASP A 184 -32.35 -3.16 3.31
C ASP A 184 -31.07 -4.02 3.34
N SER A 185 -29.96 -3.44 2.88
CA SER A 185 -28.69 -4.15 2.75
C SER A 185 -27.50 -3.40 3.34
N ILE A 186 -26.47 -4.16 3.72
CA ILE A 186 -25.19 -3.62 4.14
C ILE A 186 -24.08 -4.25 3.31
N ILE A 187 -23.21 -3.41 2.76
CA ILE A 187 -22.15 -3.78 1.84
C ILE A 187 -20.81 -3.54 2.52
N ILE A 188 -20.10 -4.63 2.81
CA ILE A 188 -18.72 -4.64 3.31
C ILE A 188 -17.79 -4.48 2.11
N SER A 189 -17.31 -3.27 1.92
CA SER A 189 -16.67 -2.83 0.68
C SER A 189 -15.15 -3.03 0.64
N GLY A 190 -14.47 -3.15 1.78
CA GLY A 190 -13.01 -3.31 1.85
C GLY A 190 -12.27 -2.24 1.05
N GLU A 191 -11.32 -2.66 0.20
CA GLU A 191 -10.52 -1.76 -0.64
C GLU A 191 -11.34 -0.85 -1.58
N TYR A 192 -12.61 -1.17 -1.85
CA TYR A 192 -13.47 -0.36 -2.72
C TYR A 192 -14.07 0.84 -1.99
N TYR A 193 -14.03 0.88 -0.65
CA TYR A 193 -14.66 1.93 0.16
C TYR A 193 -14.29 3.37 -0.24
N PRO A 194 -13.00 3.70 -0.51
CA PRO A 194 -12.65 5.06 -0.95
C PRO A 194 -13.31 5.46 -2.26
N ILE A 195 -13.46 4.51 -3.20
CA ILE A 195 -14.12 4.72 -4.49
C ILE A 195 -15.62 4.98 -4.28
N PHE A 196 -16.28 4.21 -3.40
CA PHE A 196 -17.68 4.49 -3.03
C PHE A 196 -17.85 5.90 -2.49
N ARG A 197 -17.02 6.28 -1.52
CA ARG A 197 -17.07 7.61 -0.90
C ARG A 197 -16.91 8.70 -1.94
N TYR A 198 -15.99 8.53 -2.89
CA TYR A 198 -15.78 9.48 -3.98
C TYR A 198 -16.98 9.57 -4.92
N LEU A 199 -17.49 8.44 -5.42
CA LEU A 199 -18.61 8.41 -6.37
C LEU A 199 -19.91 8.94 -5.76
N ILE A 200 -20.17 8.61 -4.50
CA ILE A 200 -21.35 9.07 -3.77
C ILE A 200 -21.25 10.57 -3.48
N ALA A 201 -20.09 11.06 -3.03
CA ALA A 201 -19.89 12.48 -2.78
C ALA A 201 -19.92 13.34 -4.05
N SER A 202 -19.53 12.77 -5.20
CA SER A 202 -19.58 13.45 -6.51
C SER A 202 -20.95 13.34 -7.19
N SER A 203 -21.78 12.38 -6.80
CA SER A 203 -23.19 12.39 -7.15
C SER A 203 -23.93 13.40 -6.26
N ASP A 204 -24.75 14.29 -6.83
CA ASP A 204 -25.59 15.27 -6.11
C ASP A 204 -26.60 14.64 -5.10
N LYS A 205 -26.53 13.33 -4.87
CA LYS A 205 -27.34 12.55 -3.92
C LYS A 205 -26.84 12.60 -2.48
N SER A 206 -25.81 13.40 -2.16
CA SER A 206 -25.16 13.33 -0.85
C SER A 206 -25.82 14.21 0.22
N GLN A 207 -26.69 13.60 1.04
CA GLN A 207 -26.67 13.93 2.47
C GLN A 207 -25.54 13.10 3.08
N ILE A 208 -24.34 13.68 3.13
CA ILE A 208 -23.23 13.07 3.89
C ILE A 208 -23.64 13.11 5.36
N LEU A 209 -24.21 12.03 5.87
CA LEU A 209 -24.34 11.88 7.31
C LEU A 209 -22.90 11.85 7.88
N PRO A 210 -22.60 12.69 8.89
CA PRO A 210 -21.33 12.59 9.59
C PRO A 210 -21.19 11.18 10.15
N VAL A 211 -19.96 10.66 10.16
CA VAL A 211 -19.58 9.38 10.77
C VAL A 211 -20.35 9.20 12.07
N GLU A 212 -21.32 8.29 12.10
CA GLU A 212 -22.16 8.10 13.27
C GLU A 212 -21.30 7.50 14.38
N ASN A 213 -21.02 8.33 15.38
CA ASN A 213 -20.01 8.16 16.42
C ASN A 213 -20.46 7.23 17.55
N ASN A 214 -21.18 6.14 17.24
CA ASN A 214 -21.99 5.42 18.24
C ASN A 214 -21.53 4.01 18.62
N THR A 215 -20.36 3.57 18.19
CA THR A 215 -19.69 2.41 18.80
C THR A 215 -18.22 2.75 19.04
N LYS A 216 -17.63 2.23 20.11
CA LYS A 216 -16.21 2.41 20.50
C LYS A 216 -15.18 1.99 19.42
N LYS A 217 -15.64 1.60 18.23
CA LYS A 217 -14.87 1.36 17.02
C LYS A 217 -15.47 2.26 15.94
N ASN A 218 -14.75 3.32 15.57
CA ASN A 218 -15.14 4.22 14.47
C ASN A 218 -15.06 3.45 13.15
N ILE A 219 -16.07 2.66 12.81
CA ILE A 219 -16.13 1.99 11.53
C ILE A 219 -16.60 3.03 10.52
N PRO A 220 -15.74 3.42 9.56
CA PRO A 220 -16.13 4.34 8.51
C PRO A 220 -17.32 3.72 7.78
N SER A 221 -18.46 4.39 7.87
CA SER A 221 -19.68 3.97 7.22
C SER A 221 -20.33 5.13 6.47
N TYR A 222 -21.04 4.79 5.40
CA TYR A 222 -21.94 5.69 4.68
C TYR A 222 -23.32 5.02 4.65
N TRP A 223 -24.38 5.80 4.85
CA TRP A 223 -25.75 5.31 4.83
C TRP A 223 -26.59 6.07 3.81
N ASP A 224 -27.19 5.35 2.88
CA ASP A 224 -28.19 5.85 1.94
C ASP A 224 -29.58 5.62 2.54
N THR A 225 -30.23 6.71 2.95
CA THR A 225 -31.54 6.68 3.62
C THR A 225 -32.69 6.35 2.69
N GLU A 226 -32.60 6.69 1.39
CA GLU A 226 -33.68 6.47 0.43
C GLU A 226 -33.90 4.98 0.17
N SER A 227 -32.80 4.23 0.08
CA SER A 227 -32.78 2.79 -0.18
C SER A 227 -32.52 1.95 1.06
N ASN A 228 -32.32 2.59 2.21
CA ASN A 228 -31.93 1.99 3.48
C ASN A 228 -30.69 1.06 3.35
N ARG A 229 -29.61 1.59 2.77
CA ARG A 229 -28.36 0.86 2.49
C ARG A 229 -27.17 1.38 3.29
N GLY A 230 -26.44 0.48 3.92
CA GLY A 230 -25.16 0.78 4.58
C GLY A 230 -23.96 0.36 3.73
N TYR A 231 -22.94 1.20 3.66
CA TYR A 231 -21.64 0.86 3.08
C TYR A 231 -20.60 1.00 4.18
N VAL A 232 -19.88 -0.08 4.48
CA VAL A 232 -18.87 -0.10 5.54
C VAL A 232 -17.54 -0.57 4.98
N TYR A 233 -16.43 -0.05 5.54
CA TYR A 233 -15.10 -0.52 5.16
C TYR A 233 -14.92 -1.99 5.57
N MET A 234 -15.14 -2.29 6.85
CA MET A 234 -15.05 -3.61 7.47
C MET A 234 -15.99 -3.66 8.68
N ALA A 235 -16.33 -4.84 9.18
CA ALA A 235 -17.15 -5.02 10.37
C ALA A 235 -16.61 -6.17 11.23
N ASP A 236 -16.89 -6.14 12.54
CA ASP A 236 -16.69 -7.31 13.38
C ASP A 236 -17.91 -8.25 13.34
N ALA A 237 -17.74 -9.48 13.82
CA ALA A 237 -18.79 -10.50 13.75
C ALA A 237 -20.05 -10.09 14.53
N ASP A 238 -19.91 -9.40 15.67
CA ASP A 238 -21.02 -8.96 16.50
C ASP A 238 -21.89 -7.92 15.79
N GLU A 239 -21.27 -6.98 15.07
CA GLU A 239 -21.99 -6.01 14.25
C GLU A 239 -22.72 -6.65 13.07
N ILE A 240 -22.09 -7.60 12.38
CA ILE A 240 -22.73 -8.35 11.28
C ILE A 240 -23.99 -9.06 11.80
N ILE A 241 -23.87 -9.78 12.91
CA ILE A 241 -25.00 -10.50 13.54
C ILE A 241 -26.09 -9.51 13.96
N LYS A 242 -25.72 -8.36 14.54
CA LYS A 242 -26.67 -7.31 14.93
C LYS A 242 -27.46 -6.77 13.74
N TRP A 243 -26.82 -6.57 12.59
CA TRP A 243 -27.50 -6.13 11.37
C TRP A 243 -28.41 -7.21 10.79
N GLN A 244 -27.96 -8.46 10.78
CA GLN A 244 -28.79 -9.59 10.35
C GLN A 244 -30.06 -9.73 11.20
N ASN A 245 -29.93 -9.58 12.52
CA ASN A 245 -31.08 -9.60 13.45
C ASN A 245 -32.06 -8.44 13.22
N LYS A 246 -31.61 -7.34 12.61
CA LYS A 246 -32.48 -6.22 12.19
C LYS A 246 -33.10 -6.43 10.80
N GLY A 247 -32.82 -7.55 10.15
CA GLY A 247 -33.36 -7.90 8.83
C GLY A 247 -32.51 -7.46 7.64
N TYR A 248 -31.30 -6.91 7.86
CA TYR A 248 -30.43 -6.50 6.77
C TYR A 248 -29.80 -7.70 6.07
N LYS A 249 -29.75 -7.65 4.73
CA LYS A 249 -28.94 -8.56 3.92
C LYS A 249 -27.50 -8.06 3.87
N ILE A 250 -26.54 -8.94 4.18
CA ILE A 250 -25.13 -8.56 4.22
C ILE A 250 -24.41 -9.07 2.98
N TYR A 251 -23.79 -8.13 2.27
CA TYR A 251 -22.97 -8.40 1.09
C TYR A 251 -21.53 -7.98 1.35
N TYR A 252 -20.59 -8.61 0.66
CA TYR A 252 -19.19 -8.20 0.66
C TYR A 252 -18.61 -8.11 -0.75
N MET A 253 -17.55 -7.30 -0.90
CA MET A 253 -16.98 -6.98 -2.21
C MET A 253 -15.72 -7.79 -2.50
N GLY A 254 -15.95 -8.94 -3.14
CA GLY A 254 -14.90 -9.80 -3.66
C GLY A 254 -13.98 -10.35 -2.57
N ARG A 255 -12.86 -10.92 -3.02
CA ARG A 255 -11.94 -11.63 -2.13
C ARG A 255 -11.20 -10.69 -1.18
N SER A 256 -10.94 -9.45 -1.58
CA SER A 256 -10.21 -8.47 -0.77
C SER A 256 -10.93 -8.12 0.53
N ALA A 257 -12.25 -7.90 0.48
CA ALA A 257 -13.05 -7.67 1.69
C ALA A 257 -13.01 -8.89 2.64
N CYS A 258 -13.10 -10.10 2.09
CA CYS A 258 -13.03 -11.34 2.85
C CYS A 258 -11.66 -11.56 3.49
N SER A 259 -10.57 -11.50 2.70
CA SER A 259 -9.21 -11.74 3.20
C SER A 259 -8.78 -10.71 4.22
N THR A 260 -9.14 -9.44 4.01
CA THR A 260 -8.81 -8.37 4.95
C THR A 260 -9.60 -8.56 6.25
N THR A 261 -10.87 -8.99 6.19
CA THR A 261 -11.68 -9.27 7.39
C THR A 261 -11.14 -10.45 8.18
N GLU A 262 -10.82 -11.56 7.51
CA GLU A 262 -10.21 -12.74 8.13
C GLU A 262 -8.90 -12.37 8.83
N LEU A 263 -8.07 -11.55 8.17
CA LEU A 263 -6.80 -11.12 8.70
C LEU A 263 -6.90 -10.15 9.89
N ASN A 264 -7.91 -9.28 9.92
CA ASN A 264 -8.06 -8.28 11.00
C ASN A 264 -8.92 -8.76 12.17
N TYR A 265 -9.90 -9.64 11.93
CA TYR A 265 -10.87 -10.07 12.93
C TYR A 265 -10.89 -11.58 13.17
N GLY A 266 -10.12 -12.36 12.39
CA GLY A 266 -9.96 -13.81 12.61
C GLY A 266 -11.13 -14.67 12.16
N TYR A 267 -12.01 -14.17 11.26
CA TYR A 267 -13.16 -14.94 10.78
C TYR A 267 -13.46 -14.72 9.29
N ASP A 268 -14.06 -15.74 8.65
CA ASP A 268 -14.50 -15.70 7.26
C ASP A 268 -15.92 -15.13 7.14
N LEU A 269 -16.13 -14.15 6.26
CA LEU A 269 -17.43 -13.55 5.98
C LEU A 269 -18.45 -14.58 5.46
N ASN A 270 -18.00 -15.60 4.72
CA ASN A 270 -18.87 -16.67 4.23
C ASN A 270 -19.46 -17.51 5.38
N ALA A 271 -18.71 -17.68 6.47
CA ALA A 271 -19.18 -18.40 7.65
C ALA A 271 -20.32 -17.69 8.39
N LEU A 272 -20.48 -16.38 8.16
CA LEU A 272 -21.55 -15.56 8.73
C LEU A 272 -22.70 -15.30 7.74
N ASN A 273 -22.92 -16.18 6.75
CA ASN A 273 -23.99 -16.04 5.75
C ASN A 273 -23.94 -14.71 4.96
N CYS A 274 -22.76 -14.09 4.83
CA CYS A 274 -22.59 -12.94 3.96
C CYS A 274 -22.41 -13.40 2.51
N SER A 275 -22.96 -12.67 1.55
CA SER A 275 -22.89 -13.04 0.13
C SER A 275 -21.90 -12.17 -0.65
N ASN A 276 -21.17 -12.74 -1.59
CA ASN A 276 -20.31 -11.95 -2.48
C ASN A 276 -21.18 -11.16 -3.46
N ILE A 277 -21.12 -9.84 -3.40
CA ILE A 277 -21.97 -9.00 -4.25
C ILE A 277 -21.65 -9.21 -5.72
N PHE A 278 -20.40 -9.47 -6.09
CA PHE A 278 -19.98 -9.63 -7.49
C PHE A 278 -20.59 -10.86 -8.16
N GLU A 279 -20.98 -11.87 -7.38
CA GLU A 279 -21.73 -13.02 -7.91
C GLU A 279 -23.17 -12.66 -8.25
N SER A 280 -23.70 -11.60 -7.62
CA SER A 280 -25.03 -11.05 -7.90
C SER A 280 -25.02 -10.01 -9.04
N VAL A 281 -23.84 -9.59 -9.53
CA VAL A 281 -23.68 -8.64 -10.66
C VAL A 281 -23.58 -9.31 -12.04
N LYS A 282 -23.52 -10.65 -12.09
CA LYS A 282 -23.48 -11.41 -13.35
C LYS A 282 -24.86 -11.50 -14.00
#